data_AF-A0A2E8V259-F1
#
_entry.id   AF-A0A2E8V259-F1
#
_cell.length_a   1.000
_cell.length_b   1.000
_cell.length_c   1.000
_cell.angle_alpha   90.00
_cell.angle_beta   90.00
_cell.angle_gamma   90.00
#
_symmetry.space_group_name_H-M   'P 1'
#
loop_
_entity.id
_entity.type
_entity.pdbx_description
1 polymer ?
#
loop_
_entity_poly.entity_id
_entity_poly.type
_entity_poly.pdbx_seq_one_letter_code
_entity_poly.pdbx_strand_id
1 'polypeptide(L)'
;MTWNGKLRWGRTDPVTKTLRELEKIIKKKNDIKWLGKRMMAKRGDPVAKAFAGSLHACHDTEFSTVGKFSSSSFGTASYVRRGDGKQGYLAGLQNYSNLTLRMLPWEEHAKRGMYFFSWKGGFVCTGPDPNPPDEWVTDVLSRSRFDFVIKESEGNKIWHTKDVNFSDVKDSVSTGNGFVKLSFKKGQIVAIGFDSIETITKKESSFIHHLALSMLPPFLPSIVDIEGVWIPEGWPLDKEMSKETKENVGKIIDAWQGLTMNEGVIAKAIKRSILDSIDEGLIINSKWIGELEYEKILEALSDNAGSVGERELAGHILTSCVENISNEDEGLRINARGEISERKTPTVEVIEGASCGDILTALWEDYGLSALESIGISGDEGEQIWEKQNKKPKPFGTFLKGLDSARESAKLTSRFTTKVGELGGATGQIHDLVRIGLMDGLGKAERMATARHDSIDKAAASWAWLLAVGRSTGQEWHFDGDARNRATAWMNATKELVKSGENLLSCEDNQVPEMKKSWDDAIAQLRRDIGEN
;
A
#
# COMPACT_ATOMS: atom_id res chain seq x y z
N MET A 1 22.05 16.66 42.16
CA MET A 1 20.93 15.72 42.34
C MET A 1 19.95 16.37 43.32
N THR A 2 18.70 16.53 42.92
CA THR A 2 17.58 16.97 43.78
C THR A 2 16.66 15.76 44.01
N TRP A 3 16.23 15.53 45.25
CA TRP A 3 15.30 14.46 45.65
C TRP A 3 14.02 15.10 46.20
N ASN A 4 12.87 14.77 45.62
CA ASN A 4 11.58 15.41 45.93
C ASN A 4 10.54 14.48 46.59
N GLY A 5 10.90 13.23 46.90
CA GLY A 5 9.98 12.24 47.46
C GLY A 5 9.66 12.43 48.95
N LYS A 6 8.58 11.82 49.45
CA LYS A 6 8.34 11.58 50.89
C LYS A 6 7.99 10.10 51.10
N LEU A 7 8.71 9.40 51.97
CA LEU A 7 8.36 8.04 52.41
C LEU A 7 7.50 8.07 53.70
N ARG A 8 6.76 6.97 53.95
CA ARG A 8 6.05 6.74 55.22
C ARG A 8 7.00 6.84 56.42
N TRP A 9 6.45 7.35 57.53
CA TRP A 9 7.15 7.70 58.76
C TRP A 9 8.04 6.56 59.30
N GLY A 10 9.30 6.88 59.64
CA GLY A 10 10.25 5.95 60.30
C GLY A 10 11.27 5.21 59.41
N ARG A 11 11.16 5.25 58.06
CA ARG A 11 12.18 4.69 57.15
C ARG A 11 12.87 5.79 56.34
N THR A 12 14.21 5.84 56.36
CA THR A 12 14.99 6.66 55.42
C THR A 12 15.11 5.93 54.09
N ASP A 13 14.80 6.58 52.97
CA ASP A 13 14.90 5.94 51.65
C ASP A 13 16.37 5.61 51.29
N PRO A 14 16.60 4.60 50.42
CA PRO A 14 17.94 4.18 50.05
C PRO A 14 18.79 5.30 49.42
N VAL A 15 18.18 6.23 48.68
CA VAL A 15 18.90 7.33 47.99
C VAL A 15 19.37 8.35 49.02
N THR A 16 18.50 8.81 49.93
CA THR A 16 18.87 9.72 51.03
C THR A 16 19.97 9.12 51.90
N LYS A 17 19.94 7.81 52.17
CA LYS A 17 21.01 7.14 52.92
C LYS A 17 22.35 7.23 52.20
N THR A 18 22.38 6.96 50.89
CA THR A 18 23.59 7.10 50.07
C THR A 18 24.06 8.55 50.01
N LEU A 19 23.16 9.52 49.81
CA LEU A 19 23.50 10.95 49.77
C LEU A 19 24.16 11.43 51.07
N ARG A 20 23.64 11.03 52.23
CA ARG A 20 24.28 11.34 53.54
C ARG A 20 25.69 10.77 53.65
N GLU A 21 25.95 9.59 53.09
CA GLU A 21 27.30 9.02 53.06
C GLU A 21 28.23 9.75 52.08
N LEU A 22 27.70 10.21 50.94
CA LEU A 22 28.45 11.04 49.98
C LEU A 22 28.80 12.40 50.58
N GLU A 23 27.90 13.06 51.30
CA GLU A 23 28.18 14.32 52.00
C GLU A 23 29.34 14.20 53.00
N LYS A 24 29.41 13.08 53.74
CA LYS A 24 30.54 12.80 54.65
C LYS A 24 31.86 12.74 53.91
N ILE A 25 31.85 12.17 52.70
CA ILE A 25 33.04 12.09 51.85
C ILE A 25 33.42 13.48 51.32
N ILE A 26 32.45 14.26 50.85
CA ILE A 26 32.69 15.63 50.36
C ILE A 26 33.32 16.50 51.45
N LYS A 27 32.81 16.43 52.69
CA LYS A 27 33.37 17.15 53.84
C LYS A 27 34.83 16.79 54.16
N LYS A 28 35.29 15.62 53.72
CA LYS A 28 36.64 15.09 53.94
C LYS A 28 37.43 14.86 52.65
N LYS A 29 37.06 15.55 51.57
CA LYS A 29 37.64 15.36 50.22
C LYS A 29 39.15 15.59 50.12
N ASN A 30 39.75 16.30 51.08
CA ASN A 30 41.19 16.60 51.13
C ASN A 30 41.95 15.74 52.15
N ASP A 31 41.28 14.88 52.92
CA ASP A 31 41.92 13.99 53.90
C ASP A 31 42.24 12.65 53.23
N ILE A 32 43.40 12.58 52.57
CA ILE A 32 43.85 11.42 51.78
C ILE A 32 43.87 10.15 52.64
N LYS A 33 44.36 10.24 53.89
CA LYS A 33 44.43 9.10 54.82
C LYS A 33 43.04 8.57 55.16
N TRP A 34 42.07 9.48 55.38
CA TRP A 34 40.69 9.10 55.63
C TRP A 34 40.01 8.51 54.39
N LEU A 35 40.19 9.12 53.22
CA LEU A 35 39.69 8.60 51.94
C LEU A 35 40.23 7.20 51.65
N GLY A 36 41.51 6.97 51.89
CA GLY A 36 42.17 5.66 51.71
C GLY A 36 41.56 4.58 52.60
N LYS A 37 41.26 4.89 53.86
CA LYS A 37 40.52 3.97 54.74
C LYS A 37 39.09 3.74 54.25
N ARG A 38 38.42 4.78 53.77
CA ARG A 38 37.02 4.72 53.35
C ARG A 38 36.83 3.88 52.09
N MET A 39 37.69 4.04 51.09
CA MET A 39 37.61 3.28 49.84
C MET A 39 37.89 1.77 50.04
N MET A 40 38.69 1.41 51.05
CA MET A 40 39.03 0.02 51.40
C MET A 40 38.10 -0.60 52.47
N ALA A 41 37.07 0.12 52.91
CA ALA A 41 36.20 -0.37 53.99
C ALA A 41 35.47 -1.67 53.59
N LYS A 42 35.51 -2.71 54.44
CA LYS A 42 34.82 -3.99 54.20
C LYS A 42 33.29 -3.85 54.15
N ARG A 43 32.74 -2.88 54.88
CA ARG A 43 31.30 -2.59 54.94
C ARG A 43 31.06 -1.12 54.60
N GLY A 44 29.87 -0.82 54.09
CA GLY A 44 29.45 0.55 53.79
C GLY A 44 28.65 0.63 52.50
N ASP A 45 28.22 1.85 52.19
CA ASP A 45 27.54 2.14 50.93
C ASP A 45 28.51 1.97 49.75
N PRO A 46 28.21 1.14 48.74
CA PRO A 46 29.12 0.88 47.64
C PRO A 46 29.38 2.09 46.73
N VAL A 47 28.40 2.99 46.58
CA VAL A 47 28.56 4.24 45.82
C VAL A 47 29.52 5.17 46.56
N ALA A 48 29.35 5.30 47.88
CA ALA A 48 30.24 6.07 48.73
C ALA A 48 31.69 5.53 48.69
N LYS A 49 31.89 4.21 48.72
CA LYS A 49 33.24 3.62 48.56
C LYS A 49 33.88 4.00 47.22
N ALA A 50 33.15 3.87 46.12
CA ALA A 50 33.63 4.24 44.79
C ALA A 50 33.93 5.75 44.68
N PHE A 51 33.09 6.59 45.29
CA PHE A 51 33.30 8.03 45.31
C PHE A 51 34.54 8.43 46.12
N ALA A 52 34.77 7.80 47.28
CA ALA A 52 35.99 8.00 48.06
C ALA A 52 37.25 7.59 47.27
N GLY A 53 37.21 6.47 46.55
CA GLY A 53 38.30 6.05 45.67
C GLY A 53 38.55 7.01 44.51
N SER A 54 37.48 7.55 43.92
CA SER A 54 37.57 8.53 42.82
C SER A 54 38.16 9.86 43.28
N LEU A 55 37.76 10.37 44.46
CA LEU A 55 38.36 11.58 45.04
C LEU A 55 39.80 11.34 45.50
N HIS A 56 40.12 10.16 46.05
CA HIS A 56 41.50 9.81 46.38
C HIS A 56 42.37 9.83 45.12
N ALA A 57 41.89 9.27 44.01
CA ALA A 57 42.61 9.27 42.74
C ALA A 57 42.94 10.70 42.25
N CYS A 58 42.08 11.68 42.53
CA CYS A 58 42.32 13.08 42.14
C CYS A 58 43.55 13.72 42.80
N HIS A 59 44.08 13.14 43.88
CA HIS A 59 45.30 13.60 44.56
C HIS A 59 46.57 12.89 44.07
N ASP A 60 46.44 11.87 43.21
CA ASP A 60 47.59 11.17 42.66
C ASP A 60 48.30 12.05 41.60
N THR A 61 49.62 12.08 41.64
CA THR A 61 50.44 12.79 40.64
C THR A 61 50.63 11.98 39.35
N GLU A 62 50.53 10.64 39.44
CA GLU A 62 50.63 9.71 38.32
C GLU A 62 49.54 8.63 38.41
N PHE A 63 48.86 8.36 37.30
CA PHE A 63 47.80 7.36 37.23
C PHE A 63 48.35 6.00 36.79
N SER A 64 48.84 5.21 37.74
CA SER A 64 49.47 3.91 37.47
C SER A 64 48.50 2.80 37.03
N THR A 65 47.19 2.96 37.21
CA THR A 65 46.20 1.92 36.91
C THR A 65 44.91 2.50 36.37
N VAL A 66 44.71 2.37 35.05
CA VAL A 66 43.49 2.76 34.35
C VAL A 66 42.73 1.50 33.93
N GLY A 67 41.45 1.43 34.28
CA GLY A 67 40.52 0.42 33.80
C GLY A 67 39.73 0.91 32.59
N LYS A 68 39.30 -0.01 31.74
CA LYS A 68 38.33 0.24 30.66
C LYS A 68 37.01 -0.42 31.03
N PHE A 69 35.96 0.39 31.20
CA PHE A 69 34.59 -0.09 31.35
C PHE A 69 33.93 -0.15 29.97
N SER A 70 33.18 -1.22 29.72
CA SER A 70 32.43 -1.40 28.48
C SER A 70 31.09 -2.06 28.79
N SER A 71 30.01 -1.42 28.35
CA SER A 71 28.64 -1.90 28.46
C SER A 71 27.91 -1.58 27.17
N SER A 72 27.10 -2.51 26.67
CA SER A 72 26.20 -2.27 25.54
C SER A 72 25.19 -1.17 25.85
N SER A 73 24.64 -1.15 27.07
CA SER A 73 23.62 -0.19 27.49
C SER A 73 24.20 1.14 27.94
N PHE A 74 25.32 1.13 28.67
CA PHE A 74 25.86 2.36 29.27
C PHE A 74 27.03 2.97 28.49
N GLY A 75 27.53 2.29 27.46
CA GLY A 75 28.66 2.72 26.65
C GLY A 75 30.01 2.32 27.23
N THR A 76 31.07 2.98 26.75
CA THR A 76 32.45 2.69 27.15
C THR A 76 33.12 3.91 27.76
N ALA A 77 33.95 3.70 28.78
CA ALA A 77 34.79 4.76 29.33
C ALA A 77 36.00 4.21 30.05
N SER A 78 37.07 4.99 30.05
CA SER A 78 38.23 4.76 30.91
C SER A 78 37.97 5.36 32.29
N TYR A 79 38.56 4.75 33.32
CA TYR A 79 38.48 5.24 34.69
C TYR A 79 39.72 4.83 35.47
N VAL A 80 40.13 5.62 36.45
CA VAL A 80 41.23 5.29 37.35
C VAL A 80 40.74 4.28 38.38
N ARG A 81 41.43 3.14 38.49
CA ARG A 81 41.08 2.09 39.44
C ARG A 81 41.72 2.39 40.79
N ARG A 82 40.93 2.92 41.74
CA ARG A 82 41.34 3.14 43.13
C ARG A 82 40.35 2.56 44.13
N GLY A 83 40.90 1.80 45.09
CA GLY A 83 40.16 1.15 46.16
C GLY A 83 39.29 -0.04 45.74
N ASP A 84 38.43 -0.49 46.65
CA ASP A 84 37.54 -1.66 46.48
C ASP A 84 36.12 -1.24 46.07
N GLY A 85 35.98 -0.13 45.34
CA GLY A 85 34.70 0.29 44.75
C GLY A 85 34.31 -0.61 43.58
N LYS A 86 33.01 -0.79 43.33
CA LYS A 86 32.54 -1.49 42.12
C LYS A 86 33.04 -0.75 40.88
N GLN A 87 33.56 -1.50 39.90
CA GLN A 87 34.15 -0.95 38.68
C GLN A 87 33.19 -0.04 37.89
N GLY A 88 31.96 -0.48 37.66
CA GLY A 88 30.95 0.35 36.98
C GLY A 88 30.62 1.65 37.74
N TYR A 89 30.71 1.65 39.07
CA TYR A 89 30.41 2.84 39.87
C TYR A 89 31.57 3.84 39.80
N LEU A 90 32.81 3.35 39.82
CA LEU A 90 34.00 4.18 39.56
C LEU A 90 33.91 4.81 38.17
N ALA A 91 33.58 4.01 37.15
CA ALA A 91 33.41 4.48 35.78
C ALA A 91 32.34 5.58 35.69
N GLY A 92 31.15 5.35 36.28
CA GLY A 92 30.05 6.32 36.25
C GLY A 92 30.34 7.61 37.03
N LEU A 93 30.97 7.52 38.20
CA LEU A 93 31.30 8.69 39.03
C LEU A 93 32.41 9.56 38.41
N GLN A 94 33.42 8.94 37.80
CA GLN A 94 34.53 9.66 37.15
C GLN A 94 34.11 10.25 35.80
N ASN A 95 33.16 9.63 35.11
CA ASN A 95 32.63 10.09 33.83
C ASN A 95 31.25 10.75 33.97
N TYR A 96 31.09 11.63 34.97
CA TYR A 96 29.81 12.25 35.34
C TYR A 96 29.18 13.12 34.24
N SER A 97 29.96 13.54 33.24
CA SER A 97 29.47 14.29 32.07
C SER A 97 28.78 13.40 31.04
N ASN A 98 29.06 12.09 31.05
CA ASN A 98 28.42 11.13 30.17
C ASN A 98 27.02 10.76 30.71
N LEU A 99 26.01 10.91 29.85
CA LEU A 99 24.60 10.83 30.24
C LEU A 99 24.19 9.45 30.76
N THR A 100 24.66 8.39 30.12
CA THR A 100 24.31 7.02 30.47
C THR A 100 25.19 6.53 31.61
N LEU A 101 26.51 6.75 31.55
CA LEU A 101 27.46 6.24 32.54
C LEU A 101 27.21 6.77 33.95
N ARG A 102 26.84 8.04 34.11
CA ARG A 102 26.58 8.63 35.44
C ARG A 102 25.41 8.00 36.20
N MET A 103 24.60 7.20 35.51
CA MET A 103 23.47 6.47 36.09
C MET A 103 23.91 5.16 36.73
N LEU A 104 25.04 4.58 36.32
CA LEU A 104 25.57 3.30 36.83
C LEU A 104 25.61 3.17 38.37
N PRO A 105 26.01 4.19 39.15
CA PRO A 105 26.06 4.07 40.60
C PRO A 105 24.68 3.84 41.23
N TRP A 106 23.60 4.17 40.52
CA TRP A 106 22.22 4.17 41.03
C TRP A 106 21.42 2.93 40.62
N GLU A 107 22.04 1.99 39.91
CA GLU A 107 21.38 0.78 39.38
C GLU A 107 20.73 -0.08 40.49
N GLU A 108 21.41 -0.24 41.62
CA GLU A 108 20.88 -0.97 42.79
C GLU A 108 19.74 -0.22 43.50
N HIS A 109 19.70 1.11 43.40
CA HIS A 109 18.56 1.90 43.89
C HIS A 109 17.37 1.73 42.96
N ALA A 110 17.61 1.67 41.64
CA ALA A 110 16.56 1.42 40.67
C ALA A 110 15.94 0.03 40.82
N LYS A 111 16.74 -1.00 41.08
CA LYS A 111 16.25 -2.35 41.45
C LYS A 111 15.39 -2.37 42.72
N ARG A 112 15.48 -1.32 43.56
CA ARG A 112 14.65 -1.14 44.75
C ARG A 112 13.42 -0.25 44.51
N GLY A 113 13.08 0.01 43.25
CA GLY A 113 11.90 0.77 42.84
C GLY A 113 12.09 2.28 42.83
N MET A 114 13.32 2.77 42.64
CA MET A 114 13.58 4.22 42.49
C MET A 114 13.79 4.57 41.02
N TYR A 115 13.16 5.65 40.56
CA TYR A 115 13.28 6.15 39.21
C TYR A 115 14.33 7.26 39.13
N PHE A 116 15.11 7.22 38.06
CA PHE A 116 16.13 8.21 37.75
C PHE A 116 16.05 8.58 36.28
N PHE A 117 16.22 9.87 35.98
CA PHE A 117 16.14 10.43 34.63
C PHE A 117 17.35 11.32 34.37
N SER A 118 18.06 11.12 33.26
CA SER A 118 19.35 11.74 32.94
C SER A 118 19.31 12.47 31.60
N TRP A 119 19.72 13.74 31.58
CA TRP A 119 19.71 14.61 30.39
C TRP A 119 20.87 15.62 30.45
N LYS A 120 21.13 16.45 29.42
CA LYS A 120 22.30 17.36 29.44
C LYS A 120 22.43 18.22 30.72
N GLY A 121 21.31 18.59 31.35
CA GLY A 121 21.27 19.35 32.61
C GLY A 121 21.61 18.57 33.89
N GLY A 122 21.90 17.27 33.79
CA GLY A 122 22.24 16.41 34.93
C GLY A 122 21.33 15.19 35.01
N PHE A 123 20.90 14.85 36.23
CA PHE A 123 19.91 13.81 36.43
C PHE A 123 19.11 14.06 37.72
N VAL A 124 17.88 13.55 37.75
CA VAL A 124 16.95 13.65 38.88
C VAL A 124 16.50 12.26 39.31
N CYS A 125 16.30 12.09 40.62
CA CYS A 125 15.63 10.92 41.18
C CYS A 125 14.24 11.34 41.66
N THR A 126 13.19 10.79 41.06
CA THR A 126 11.79 11.04 41.43
C THR A 126 11.31 10.10 42.55
N GLY A 127 12.20 9.25 43.07
CA GLY A 127 11.84 8.25 44.06
C GLY A 127 11.00 7.14 43.44
N PRO A 128 9.94 6.64 44.09
CA PRO A 128 9.09 5.60 43.51
C PRO A 128 8.11 6.11 42.44
N ASP A 129 8.10 7.41 42.16
CA ASP A 129 7.23 8.01 41.14
C ASP A 129 7.81 7.80 39.73
N PRO A 130 7.11 7.07 38.83
CA PRO A 130 7.56 6.84 37.45
C PRO A 130 7.45 8.08 36.55
N ASN A 131 6.92 9.19 37.03
CA ASN A 131 6.69 10.37 36.20
C ASN A 131 8.00 11.08 35.80
N PRO A 132 8.34 11.16 34.50
CA PRO A 132 9.56 11.83 34.06
C PRO A 132 9.48 13.37 34.23
N PRO A 133 10.61 14.05 34.49
CA PRO A 133 10.71 15.51 34.41
C PRO A 133 10.49 16.04 32.99
N ASP A 134 9.94 17.26 32.86
CA ASP A 134 9.68 17.87 31.54
C ASP A 134 10.99 18.17 30.80
N GLU A 135 12.03 18.50 31.56
CA GLU A 135 13.37 18.76 31.05
C GLU A 135 14.00 17.51 30.44
N TRP A 136 13.70 16.34 31.02
CA TRP A 136 14.16 15.07 30.47
C TRP A 136 13.44 14.75 29.15
N VAL A 137 12.11 14.86 29.12
CA VAL A 137 11.33 14.63 27.88
C VAL A 137 11.82 15.57 26.78
N THR A 138 11.94 16.86 27.08
CA THR A 138 12.38 17.88 26.12
C THR A 138 13.80 17.59 25.58
N ASP A 139 14.75 17.27 26.46
CA ASP A 139 16.13 16.98 26.05
C ASP A 139 16.23 15.70 25.21
N VAL A 140 15.54 14.63 25.61
CA VAL A 140 15.58 13.35 24.90
C VAL A 140 14.95 13.47 23.52
N LEU A 141 13.83 14.20 23.39
CA LEU A 141 13.23 14.46 22.08
C LEU A 141 14.13 15.33 21.20
N SER A 142 14.75 16.38 21.75
CA SER A 142 15.65 17.28 21.01
C SER A 142 16.94 16.62 20.48
N ARG A 143 17.35 15.49 21.07
CA ARG A 143 18.54 14.72 20.67
C ARG A 143 18.19 13.46 19.90
N SER A 144 16.90 13.19 19.73
CA SER A 144 16.45 12.07 18.93
C SER A 144 16.73 12.33 17.45
N ARG A 145 16.57 11.29 16.63
CA ARG A 145 16.66 11.40 15.17
C ARG A 145 15.45 12.09 14.52
N PHE A 146 14.42 12.42 15.30
CA PHE A 146 13.18 13.00 14.79
C PHE A 146 13.13 14.51 15.06
N ASP A 147 12.61 15.24 14.07
CA ASP A 147 12.29 16.66 14.21
C ASP A 147 10.86 16.84 14.71
N PHE A 148 10.72 17.30 15.95
CA PHE A 148 9.42 17.53 16.58
C PHE A 148 8.97 19.00 16.50
N VAL A 149 7.68 19.18 16.24
CA VAL A 149 6.94 20.42 16.46
C VAL A 149 6.23 20.31 17.81
N ILE A 150 6.23 21.40 18.57
CA ILE A 150 5.64 21.45 19.93
C ILE A 150 4.40 22.34 19.89
N LYS A 151 3.29 21.84 20.43
CA LYS A 151 2.07 22.60 20.68
C LYS A 151 1.54 22.30 22.07
N GLU A 152 0.84 23.27 22.65
CA GLU A 152 0.16 23.09 23.94
C GLU A 152 -1.35 22.97 23.72
N SER A 153 -1.99 22.03 24.40
CA SER A 153 -3.44 21.88 24.45
C SER A 153 -3.84 21.38 25.83
N GLU A 154 -4.85 22.02 26.43
CA GLU A 154 -5.40 21.62 27.73
C GLU A 154 -4.35 21.52 28.86
N GLY A 155 -3.30 22.36 28.78
CA GLY A 155 -2.19 22.36 29.74
C GLY A 155 -1.16 21.24 29.53
N ASN A 156 -1.36 20.37 28.55
CA ASN A 156 -0.41 19.34 28.17
C ASN A 156 0.41 19.76 26.95
N LYS A 157 1.70 19.40 26.96
CA LYS A 157 2.58 19.56 25.82
C LYS A 157 2.46 18.35 24.90
N ILE A 158 2.27 18.62 23.62
CA ILE A 158 2.18 17.62 22.56
C ILE A 158 3.33 17.87 21.59
N TRP A 159 4.16 16.85 21.40
CA TRP A 159 5.21 16.82 20.40
C TRP A 159 4.75 15.95 19.26
N HIS A 160 4.87 16.43 18.02
CA HIS A 160 4.54 15.61 16.86
C HIS A 160 5.51 15.87 15.72
N THR A 161 5.79 14.85 14.91
CA THR A 161 6.56 15.01 13.67
C THR A 161 5.71 15.75 12.62
N LYS A 162 6.36 16.32 11.60
CA LYS A 162 5.71 17.20 10.60
C LYS A 162 4.68 16.48 9.73
N ASP A 163 4.84 15.18 9.56
CA ASP A 163 3.95 14.25 8.85
C ASP A 163 2.71 13.85 9.67
N VAL A 164 2.55 14.38 10.90
CA VAL A 164 1.39 14.13 11.76
C VAL A 164 0.60 15.41 11.99
N ASN A 165 -0.70 15.35 11.73
CA ASN A 165 -1.64 16.43 12.04
C ASN A 165 -1.89 16.52 13.55
N PHE A 166 -1.91 17.75 14.08
CA PHE A 166 -2.09 17.97 15.51
C PHE A 166 -3.48 17.55 16.03
N SER A 167 -4.54 17.76 15.24
CA SER A 167 -5.91 17.34 15.57
C SER A 167 -5.99 15.83 15.78
N ASP A 168 -5.38 15.08 14.87
CA ASP A 168 -5.37 13.61 14.84
C ASP A 168 -4.76 13.02 16.13
N VAL A 169 -3.68 13.64 16.63
CA VAL A 169 -3.06 13.25 17.89
C VAL A 169 -3.99 13.49 19.09
N LYS A 170 -4.73 14.60 19.07
CA LYS A 170 -5.66 14.98 20.14
C LYS A 170 -6.83 14.01 20.21
N ASP A 171 -7.42 13.72 19.07
CA ASP A 171 -8.62 12.89 18.96
C ASP A 171 -8.29 11.38 18.95
N SER A 172 -7.00 11.02 18.89
CA SER A 172 -6.52 9.64 18.73
C SER A 172 -7.08 8.97 17.47
N VAL A 173 -7.24 9.75 16.40
CA VAL A 173 -7.73 9.32 15.10
C VAL A 173 -6.63 9.52 14.07
N SER A 174 -6.54 8.66 13.05
CA SER A 174 -5.60 8.84 11.94
C SER A 174 -6.36 9.18 10.67
N THR A 175 -6.19 10.40 10.14
CA THR A 175 -6.72 10.77 8.81
C THR A 175 -5.67 10.63 7.70
N GLY A 176 -4.47 10.15 8.01
CA GLY A 176 -3.36 10.01 7.06
C GLY A 176 -2.61 8.68 7.19
N ASN A 177 -1.29 8.72 6.96
CA ASN A 177 -0.44 7.52 6.93
C ASN A 177 -0.32 6.76 8.25
N GLY A 178 -0.83 7.30 9.36
CA GLY A 178 -0.75 6.70 10.69
C GLY A 178 0.45 7.20 11.49
N PHE A 179 0.40 6.97 12.79
CA PHE A 179 1.45 7.37 13.72
C PHE A 179 1.49 6.46 14.93
N VAL A 180 2.63 6.48 15.62
CA VAL A 180 2.76 5.94 16.97
C VAL A 180 2.49 7.09 17.95
N LYS A 181 1.62 6.84 18.94
CA LYS A 181 1.35 7.75 20.06
C LYS A 181 2.02 7.23 21.32
N LEU A 182 2.78 8.08 21.99
CA LEU A 182 3.40 7.83 23.28
C LEU A 182 2.77 8.77 24.31
N SER A 183 2.05 8.20 25.28
CA SER A 183 1.35 8.93 26.34
C SER A 183 2.11 8.73 27.66
N PHE A 184 2.88 9.74 28.08
CA PHE A 184 3.59 9.69 29.35
C PHE A 184 2.61 9.87 30.52
N LYS A 185 2.88 9.18 31.64
CA LYS A 185 2.00 9.21 32.83
C LYS A 185 1.80 10.59 33.46
N LYS A 186 2.69 11.55 33.18
CA LYS A 186 2.60 12.94 33.61
C LYS A 186 1.82 13.84 32.64
N GLY A 187 1.32 13.28 31.52
CA GLY A 187 0.42 13.95 30.57
C GLY A 187 1.07 14.44 29.29
N GLN A 188 2.40 14.33 29.15
CA GLN A 188 3.09 14.64 27.89
C GLN A 188 2.70 13.62 26.81
N ILE A 189 2.44 14.10 25.59
CA ILE A 189 2.12 13.23 24.45
C ILE A 189 3.15 13.44 23.36
N VAL A 190 3.71 12.34 22.83
CA VAL A 190 4.62 12.37 21.69
C VAL A 190 4.02 11.53 20.57
N ALA A 191 3.85 12.10 19.39
CA ALA A 191 3.38 11.40 18.20
C ALA A 191 4.48 11.35 17.14
N ILE A 192 4.71 10.17 16.57
CA ILE A 192 5.71 9.94 15.53
C ILE A 192 5.01 9.33 14.33
N GLY A 193 4.97 10.05 13.22
CA GLY A 193 4.36 9.61 11.98
C GLY A 193 5.07 8.38 11.40
N PHE A 194 4.32 7.54 10.73
CA PHE A 194 4.85 6.32 10.12
C PHE A 194 5.91 6.62 9.05
N ASP A 195 5.76 7.67 8.25
CA ASP A 195 6.75 8.05 7.23
C ASP A 195 8.10 8.42 7.88
N SER A 196 8.04 9.16 8.99
CA SER A 196 9.22 9.47 9.81
C SER A 196 9.83 8.20 10.44
N ILE A 197 9.01 7.29 10.96
CA ILE A 197 9.46 6.08 11.65
C ILE A 197 10.21 5.13 10.70
N GLU A 198 9.71 4.97 9.47
CA GLU A 198 10.27 4.09 8.44
C GLU A 198 11.62 4.59 7.91
N THR A 199 11.85 5.90 7.96
CA THR A 199 13.09 6.52 7.50
C THR A 199 14.23 6.27 8.49
N ILE A 200 14.88 5.11 8.41
CA ILE A 200 16.03 4.74 9.26
C ILE A 200 17.34 4.78 8.50
N THR A 201 18.31 5.55 9.01
CA THR A 201 19.69 5.46 8.54
C THR A 201 20.46 4.38 9.31
N LYS A 202 21.36 3.65 8.64
CA LYS A 202 22.11 2.49 9.21
C LYS A 202 22.93 2.77 10.48
N LYS A 203 23.08 4.04 10.90
CA LYS A 203 23.89 4.45 12.05
C LYS A 203 23.07 4.89 13.28
N GLU A 204 21.76 5.00 13.15
CA GLU A 204 20.91 5.52 14.23
C GLU A 204 20.37 4.38 15.10
N SER A 205 20.50 4.54 16.42
CA SER A 205 19.84 3.64 17.38
C SER A 205 18.33 3.89 17.36
N SER A 206 17.53 2.83 17.56
CA SER A 206 16.07 2.96 17.75
C SER A 206 15.73 4.01 18.81
N PHE A 207 14.65 4.74 18.58
CA PHE A 207 14.14 5.77 19.47
C PHE A 207 13.77 5.25 20.86
N ILE A 208 13.16 4.06 20.94
CA ILE A 208 12.88 3.36 22.20
C ILE A 208 14.17 3.09 22.96
N HIS A 209 15.22 2.65 22.27
CA HIS A 209 16.52 2.45 22.90
C HIS A 209 17.11 3.77 23.43
N HIS A 210 17.05 4.84 22.63
CA HIS A 210 17.51 6.17 23.02
C HIS A 210 16.79 6.70 24.27
N LEU A 211 15.46 6.55 24.35
CA LEU A 211 14.66 6.87 25.54
C LEU A 211 15.10 6.05 26.75
N ALA A 212 15.10 4.71 26.62
CA ALA A 212 15.35 3.79 27.72
C ALA A 212 16.74 3.97 28.35
N LEU A 213 17.77 4.23 27.55
CA LEU A 213 19.15 4.41 28.04
C LEU A 213 19.35 5.66 28.89
N SER A 214 18.45 6.64 28.79
CA SER A 214 18.54 7.89 29.54
C SER A 214 17.82 7.85 30.89
N MET A 215 17.32 6.70 31.31
CA MET A 215 16.60 6.51 32.58
C MET A 215 16.99 5.21 33.30
N LEU A 216 16.64 5.12 34.60
CA LEU A 216 16.66 3.88 35.37
C LEU A 216 15.34 3.72 36.17
N PRO A 217 14.77 2.52 36.27
CA PRO A 217 15.11 1.34 35.46
C PRO A 217 14.84 1.60 33.97
N PRO A 218 15.58 0.96 33.04
CA PRO A 218 15.42 1.18 31.59
C PRO A 218 14.20 0.40 31.06
N PHE A 219 13.02 0.65 31.63
CA PHE A 219 11.78 -0.06 31.33
C PHE A 219 10.67 0.95 31.01
N LEU A 220 10.51 1.27 29.72
CA LEU A 220 9.57 2.30 29.26
C LEU A 220 8.10 2.08 29.64
N PRO A 221 7.54 0.85 29.63
CA PRO A 221 6.12 0.64 30.01
C PRO A 221 5.78 1.11 31.43
N SER A 222 6.79 1.30 32.30
CA SER A 222 6.55 1.89 33.62
C SER A 222 6.23 3.38 33.58
N ILE A 223 6.61 4.11 32.52
CA ILE A 223 6.52 5.58 32.44
C ILE A 223 5.68 6.09 31.26
N VAL A 224 5.47 5.27 30.23
CA VAL A 224 4.80 5.65 28.99
C VAL A 224 3.97 4.50 28.43
N ASP A 225 2.76 4.83 27.98
CA ASP A 225 1.90 3.93 27.22
C ASP A 225 2.09 4.25 25.73
N ILE A 226 2.26 3.22 24.91
CA ILE A 226 2.55 3.38 23.47
C ILE A 226 1.46 2.68 22.66
N GLU A 227 0.94 3.38 21.67
CA GLU A 227 -0.16 2.91 20.82
C GLU A 227 0.19 3.13 19.34
N GLY A 228 -0.21 2.20 18.48
CA GLY A 228 -0.21 2.37 17.04
C GLY A 228 -1.56 2.88 16.58
N VAL A 229 -1.60 4.07 15.98
CA VAL A 229 -2.84 4.72 15.53
C VAL A 229 -2.83 4.79 14.02
N TRP A 230 -3.68 3.97 13.41
CA TRP A 230 -3.96 4.00 11.98
C TRP A 230 -5.33 3.38 11.71
N ILE A 231 -6.02 3.90 10.72
CA ILE A 231 -7.21 3.30 10.14
C ILE A 231 -7.07 3.39 8.62
N PRO A 232 -7.59 2.40 7.87
CA PRO A 232 -7.57 2.49 6.41
C PRO A 232 -8.47 3.63 5.94
N GLU A 233 -8.11 4.22 4.81
CA GLU A 233 -8.94 5.22 4.14
C GLU A 233 -10.33 4.63 3.86
N GLY A 234 -11.39 5.43 4.07
CA GLY A 234 -12.78 4.99 3.94
C GLY A 234 -13.38 4.36 5.20
N TRP A 235 -12.57 3.96 6.20
CA TRP A 235 -13.09 3.42 7.45
C TRP A 235 -13.82 4.49 8.29
N PRO A 236 -15.00 4.21 8.88
CA PRO A 236 -15.74 5.21 9.65
C PRO A 236 -15.01 5.57 10.95
N LEU A 237 -14.88 6.87 11.24
CA LEU A 237 -14.15 7.35 12.42
C LEU A 237 -14.82 6.97 13.75
N ASP A 238 -16.13 6.78 13.74
CA ASP A 238 -16.95 6.36 14.88
C ASP A 238 -16.98 4.84 15.08
N LYS A 239 -16.49 4.07 14.09
CA LYS A 239 -16.41 2.61 14.17
C LYS A 239 -15.09 2.16 14.79
N GLU A 240 -15.16 1.70 16.04
CA GLU A 240 -13.98 1.16 16.72
C GLU A 240 -13.45 -0.12 16.07
N MET A 241 -12.12 -0.24 16.04
CA MET A 241 -11.43 -1.49 15.71
C MET A 241 -11.76 -2.61 16.72
N SER A 242 -11.80 -3.85 16.23
CA SER A 242 -12.04 -5.03 17.07
C SER A 242 -10.99 -5.18 18.18
N LYS A 243 -11.35 -5.83 19.29
CA LYS A 243 -10.42 -6.08 20.40
C LYS A 243 -9.19 -6.88 19.96
N GLU A 244 -9.40 -7.88 19.10
CA GLU A 244 -8.32 -8.68 18.54
C GLU A 244 -7.33 -7.82 17.73
N THR A 245 -7.83 -6.85 16.95
CA THR A 245 -6.99 -5.88 16.23
C THR A 245 -6.11 -5.09 17.21
N LYS A 246 -6.72 -4.54 18.26
CA LYS A 246 -6.00 -3.76 19.29
C LYS A 246 -4.94 -4.61 19.99
N GLU A 247 -5.23 -5.88 20.30
CA GLU A 247 -4.27 -6.81 20.88
C GLU A 247 -3.12 -7.17 19.93
N ASN A 248 -3.39 -7.38 18.65
CA ASN A 248 -2.36 -7.69 17.66
C ASN A 248 -1.43 -6.51 17.40
N VAL A 249 -1.97 -5.29 17.33
CA VAL A 249 -1.18 -4.06 17.30
C VAL A 249 -0.36 -3.90 18.59
N GLY A 250 -0.94 -4.20 19.75
CA GLY A 250 -0.24 -4.22 21.04
C GLY A 250 0.98 -5.14 21.04
N LYS A 251 0.87 -6.36 20.51
CA LYS A 251 2.01 -7.29 20.38
C LYS A 251 3.14 -6.74 19.53
N ILE A 252 2.82 -5.98 18.47
CA ILE A 252 3.81 -5.32 17.61
C ILE A 252 4.55 -4.22 18.40
N ILE A 253 3.81 -3.42 19.16
CA ILE A 253 4.38 -2.38 20.02
C ILE A 253 5.24 -2.99 21.12
N ASP A 254 4.80 -4.08 21.77
CA ASP A 254 5.58 -4.80 22.78
C ASP A 254 6.89 -5.35 22.21
N ALA A 255 6.86 -5.89 20.99
CA ALA A 255 8.06 -6.38 20.31
C ALA A 255 9.05 -5.25 20.01
N TRP A 256 8.57 -4.08 19.60
CA TRP A 256 9.42 -2.90 19.42
C TRP A 256 10.01 -2.40 20.73
N GLN A 257 9.19 -2.28 21.78
CA GLN A 257 9.64 -1.89 23.12
C GLN A 257 10.69 -2.87 23.68
N GLY A 258 10.52 -4.16 23.40
CA GLY A 258 11.47 -5.22 23.74
C GLY A 258 12.72 -5.27 22.86
N LEU A 259 12.83 -4.40 21.85
CA LEU A 259 13.92 -4.37 20.87
C LEU A 259 14.09 -5.69 20.09
N THR A 260 13.03 -6.49 20.00
CA THR A 260 12.99 -7.73 19.20
C THR A 260 12.53 -7.49 17.77
N MET A 261 12.01 -6.29 17.49
CA MET A 261 11.55 -5.84 16.18
C MET A 261 12.29 -4.56 15.75
N ASN A 262 12.63 -4.47 14.46
CA ASN A 262 13.25 -3.28 13.90
C ASN A 262 12.21 -2.15 13.80
N GLU A 263 12.59 -0.94 14.25
CA GLU A 263 11.75 0.26 14.22
C GLU A 263 11.20 0.59 12.82
N GLY A 264 11.98 0.32 11.77
CA GLY A 264 11.63 0.72 10.41
C GLY A 264 10.58 -0.16 9.74
N VAL A 265 10.16 -1.26 10.38
CA VAL A 265 9.12 -2.15 9.85
C VAL A 265 7.80 -2.05 10.63
N ILE A 266 7.75 -1.23 11.67
CA ILE A 266 6.60 -1.13 12.58
C ILE A 266 5.36 -0.61 11.88
N ALA A 267 5.50 0.48 11.14
CA ALA A 267 4.40 1.08 10.40
C ALA A 267 3.74 0.05 9.47
N LYS A 268 4.52 -0.60 8.60
CA LYS A 268 4.04 -1.68 7.74
C LYS A 268 3.38 -2.83 8.51
N ALA A 269 3.96 -3.26 9.64
CA ALA A 269 3.40 -4.34 10.44
C ALA A 269 2.06 -3.95 11.09
N ILE A 270 1.93 -2.73 11.60
CA ILE A 270 0.68 -2.21 12.17
C ILE A 270 -0.41 -2.16 11.09
N LYS A 271 -0.12 -1.54 9.93
CA LYS A 271 -1.08 -1.47 8.81
C LYS A 271 -1.54 -2.86 8.38
N ARG A 272 -0.59 -3.78 8.16
CA ARG A 272 -0.88 -5.18 7.78
C ARG A 272 -1.75 -5.87 8.82
N SER A 273 -1.43 -5.74 10.11
CA SER A 273 -2.20 -6.33 11.21
C SER A 273 -3.63 -5.82 11.28
N ILE A 274 -3.86 -4.55 10.94
CA ILE A 274 -5.20 -3.95 10.90
C ILE A 274 -5.97 -4.42 9.68
N LEU A 275 -5.34 -4.44 8.49
CA LEU A 275 -5.99 -4.95 7.28
C LEU A 275 -6.35 -6.44 7.39
N ASP A 276 -5.48 -7.25 8.02
CA ASP A 276 -5.71 -8.68 8.24
C ASP A 276 -6.87 -8.98 9.19
N SER A 277 -7.29 -8.03 10.02
CA SER A 277 -8.36 -8.22 11.00
C SER A 277 -9.70 -7.65 10.57
N ILE A 278 -9.78 -6.99 9.41
CA ILE A 278 -11.04 -6.48 8.84
C ILE A 278 -11.85 -7.63 8.25
N ASP A 279 -13.04 -7.82 8.79
CA ASP A 279 -13.97 -8.92 8.54
C ASP A 279 -15.22 -8.54 7.76
N GLU A 280 -15.29 -7.31 7.24
CA GLU A 280 -16.36 -6.88 6.34
C GLU A 280 -15.86 -5.94 5.22
N GLY A 281 -16.66 -5.86 4.16
CA GLY A 281 -16.41 -4.98 3.02
C GLY A 281 -15.30 -5.46 2.08
N LEU A 282 -14.79 -4.53 1.29
CA LEU A 282 -13.78 -4.74 0.27
C LEU A 282 -12.56 -3.87 0.55
N ILE A 283 -11.36 -4.43 0.38
CA ILE A 283 -10.10 -3.70 0.56
C ILE A 283 -9.39 -3.61 -0.79
N ILE A 284 -9.05 -2.39 -1.24
CA ILE A 284 -8.27 -2.16 -2.46
C ILE A 284 -7.15 -1.18 -2.15
N ASN A 285 -5.89 -1.59 -2.35
CA ASN A 285 -4.71 -0.75 -2.10
C ASN A 285 -4.68 -0.13 -0.69
N SER A 286 -5.07 -0.91 0.33
CA SER A 286 -5.23 -0.46 1.72
C SER A 286 -6.36 0.54 1.99
N LYS A 287 -7.21 0.84 1.00
CA LYS A 287 -8.46 1.58 1.16
C LYS A 287 -9.59 0.59 1.44
N TRP A 288 -10.45 0.90 2.40
CA TRP A 288 -11.61 0.09 2.77
C TRP A 288 -12.89 0.67 2.18
N ILE A 289 -13.72 -0.21 1.64
CA ILE A 289 -15.02 0.08 1.04
C ILE A 289 -16.05 -0.74 1.79
N GLY A 290 -16.84 -0.09 2.64
CA GLY A 290 -17.90 -0.75 3.41
C GLY A 290 -19.13 -1.05 2.58
N GLU A 291 -19.79 0.00 2.12
CA GLU A 291 -20.90 -0.11 1.17
C GLU A 291 -20.34 -0.31 -0.24
N LEU A 292 -20.75 -1.40 -0.89
CA LEU A 292 -20.31 -1.80 -2.24
C LEU A 292 -20.95 -0.93 -3.34
N GLU A 293 -20.89 0.39 -3.17
CA GLU A 293 -21.25 1.33 -4.22
C GLU A 293 -20.23 1.23 -5.35
N TYR A 294 -20.71 0.95 -6.55
CA TYR A 294 -19.87 0.70 -7.71
C TYR A 294 -18.92 1.86 -8.02
N GLU A 295 -19.38 3.10 -7.85
CA GLU A 295 -18.57 4.31 -8.03
C GLU A 295 -17.37 4.36 -7.07
N LYS A 296 -17.56 3.98 -5.80
CA LYS A 296 -16.47 3.93 -4.80
C LYS A 296 -15.45 2.85 -5.14
N ILE A 297 -15.90 1.71 -5.68
CA ILE A 297 -15.03 0.64 -6.16
C ILE A 297 -14.19 1.14 -7.34
N LEU A 298 -14.80 1.84 -8.31
CA LEU A 298 -14.07 2.41 -9.44
C LEU A 298 -13.06 3.49 -9.02
N GLU A 299 -13.42 4.32 -8.04
CA GLU A 299 -12.50 5.32 -7.48
C GLU A 299 -11.30 4.66 -6.81
N ALA A 300 -11.51 3.60 -6.02
CA ALA A 300 -10.43 2.86 -5.39
C ALA A 300 -9.53 2.12 -6.42
N LEU A 301 -10.12 1.65 -7.53
CA LEU A 301 -9.39 1.04 -8.65
C LEU A 301 -8.69 2.06 -9.57
N SER A 302 -8.84 3.37 -9.34
CA SER A 302 -8.23 4.40 -10.19
C SER A 302 -6.70 4.34 -10.15
N ASP A 303 -6.13 3.92 -9.03
CA ASP A 303 -4.70 3.73 -8.80
C ASP A 303 -4.16 2.42 -9.41
N ASN A 304 -5.04 1.49 -9.83
CA ASN A 304 -4.66 0.23 -10.47
C ASN A 304 -4.42 0.42 -11.98
N ALA A 305 -3.36 -0.20 -12.49
CA ALA A 305 -3.04 -0.16 -13.91
C ALA A 305 -4.10 -0.92 -14.72
N GLY A 306 -4.62 -0.30 -15.79
CA GLY A 306 -5.63 -0.91 -16.65
C GLY A 306 -6.32 0.11 -17.55
N SER A 307 -6.93 -0.35 -18.63
CA SER A 307 -7.84 0.46 -19.44
C SER A 307 -9.15 0.74 -18.69
N VAL A 308 -9.93 1.72 -19.17
CA VAL A 308 -11.25 2.04 -18.58
C VAL A 308 -12.16 0.82 -18.55
N GLY A 309 -12.27 0.08 -19.65
CA GLY A 309 -13.08 -1.14 -19.70
C GLY A 309 -12.57 -2.26 -18.78
N GLU A 310 -11.25 -2.39 -18.59
CA GLU A 310 -10.71 -3.34 -17.59
C GLU A 310 -11.07 -2.92 -16.18
N ARG A 311 -11.05 -1.63 -15.88
CA ARG A 311 -11.42 -1.09 -14.57
C ARG A 311 -12.91 -1.30 -14.28
N GLU A 312 -13.77 -1.01 -15.25
CA GLU A 312 -15.21 -1.20 -15.15
C GLU A 312 -15.57 -2.67 -14.91
N LEU A 313 -15.00 -3.57 -15.72
CA LEU A 313 -15.22 -4.99 -15.57
C LEU A 313 -14.64 -5.53 -14.25
N ALA A 314 -13.47 -5.04 -13.82
CA ALA A 314 -12.87 -5.39 -12.53
C ALA A 314 -13.73 -4.92 -11.35
N GLY A 315 -14.41 -3.77 -11.47
CA GLY A 315 -15.37 -3.33 -10.47
C GLY A 315 -16.55 -4.30 -10.34
N HIS A 316 -17.11 -4.76 -11.47
CA HIS A 316 -18.23 -5.71 -11.46
C HIS A 316 -17.82 -7.08 -10.93
N ILE A 317 -16.66 -7.58 -11.33
CA ILE A 317 -16.18 -8.88 -10.86
C ILE A 317 -15.90 -8.89 -9.36
N LEU A 318 -15.35 -7.79 -8.82
CA LEU A 318 -15.13 -7.63 -7.38
C LEU A 318 -16.46 -7.52 -6.63
N THR A 319 -17.43 -6.78 -7.16
CA THR A 319 -18.77 -6.68 -6.57
C THR A 319 -19.41 -8.07 -6.46
N SER A 320 -19.42 -8.82 -7.57
CA SER A 320 -19.95 -10.19 -7.59
C SER A 320 -19.17 -11.11 -6.65
N CYS A 321 -17.85 -10.97 -6.55
CA CYS A 321 -17.03 -11.80 -5.67
C CYS A 321 -17.39 -11.55 -4.20
N VAL A 322 -17.47 -10.29 -3.78
CA VAL A 322 -17.78 -9.93 -2.38
C VAL A 322 -19.20 -10.35 -2.01
N GLU A 323 -20.18 -10.18 -2.90
CA GLU A 323 -21.57 -10.58 -2.66
C GLU A 323 -21.76 -12.09 -2.47
N ASN A 324 -20.85 -12.91 -3.00
CA ASN A 324 -20.89 -14.36 -2.91
C ASN A 324 -20.04 -14.94 -1.77
N ILE A 325 -19.27 -14.12 -1.05
CA ILE A 325 -18.53 -14.55 0.14
C ILE A 325 -19.47 -14.48 1.34
N SER A 326 -19.74 -15.62 1.95
CA SER A 326 -20.51 -15.68 3.19
C SER A 326 -19.64 -15.41 4.41
N ASN A 327 -20.27 -15.07 5.54
CA ASN A 327 -19.55 -14.83 6.80
C ASN A 327 -18.85 -16.08 7.36
N GLU A 328 -19.16 -17.27 6.83
CA GLU A 328 -18.54 -18.54 7.23
C GLU A 328 -17.38 -18.94 6.31
N ASP A 329 -17.19 -18.24 5.19
CA ASP A 329 -16.14 -18.52 4.22
C ASP A 329 -14.81 -17.85 4.57
N GLU A 330 -13.72 -18.42 4.06
CA GLU A 330 -12.44 -17.74 4.04
C GLU A 330 -12.45 -16.64 2.98
N GLY A 331 -11.91 -15.47 3.31
CA GLY A 331 -11.78 -14.39 2.34
C GLY A 331 -10.64 -14.62 1.37
N LEU A 332 -10.50 -13.71 0.42
CA LEU A 332 -9.54 -13.83 -0.67
C LEU A 332 -8.60 -12.63 -0.68
N ARG A 333 -7.33 -12.87 -1.02
CA ARG A 333 -6.34 -11.85 -1.28
C ARG A 333 -5.74 -12.04 -2.66
N ILE A 334 -5.82 -11.01 -3.47
CA ILE A 334 -5.23 -10.93 -4.82
C ILE A 334 -3.92 -10.15 -4.71
N ASN A 335 -2.81 -10.80 -5.04
CA ASN A 335 -1.50 -10.15 -5.02
C ASN A 335 -1.19 -9.41 -6.33
N ALA A 336 -0.04 -8.71 -6.37
CA ALA A 336 0.42 -7.96 -7.55
C ALA A 336 0.78 -8.82 -8.78
N ARG A 337 0.58 -10.14 -8.73
CA ARG A 337 0.77 -11.09 -9.84
C ARG A 337 -0.55 -11.75 -10.27
N GLY A 338 -1.67 -11.35 -9.68
CA GLY A 338 -2.98 -11.98 -9.91
C GLY A 338 -3.13 -13.36 -9.27
N GLU A 339 -2.27 -13.73 -8.32
CA GLU A 339 -2.43 -14.98 -7.56
C GLU A 339 -3.36 -14.75 -6.37
N ILE A 340 -4.21 -15.73 -6.11
CA ILE A 340 -5.13 -15.75 -4.97
C ILE A 340 -4.47 -16.46 -3.78
N SER A 341 -4.66 -15.88 -2.60
CA SER A 341 -4.34 -16.51 -1.31
C SER A 341 -5.50 -16.32 -0.32
N GLU A 342 -5.67 -17.27 0.57
CA GLU A 342 -6.74 -17.26 1.58
C GLU A 342 -6.49 -16.19 2.66
N ARG A 343 -7.59 -15.61 3.15
CA ARG A 343 -7.63 -14.73 4.32
C ARG A 343 -8.44 -15.39 5.42
N LYS A 344 -8.04 -15.11 6.67
CA LYS A 344 -8.77 -15.60 7.86
C LYS A 344 -10.12 -14.92 8.07
N THR A 345 -10.32 -13.79 7.42
CA THR A 345 -11.54 -12.96 7.50
C THR A 345 -12.31 -13.10 6.20
N PRO A 346 -13.66 -13.05 6.21
CA PRO A 346 -14.52 -13.25 5.03
C PRO A 346 -14.55 -11.99 4.14
N THR A 347 -13.39 -11.50 3.71
CA THR A 347 -13.26 -10.25 2.96
C THR A 347 -12.30 -10.39 1.80
N VAL A 348 -12.57 -9.63 0.72
CA VAL A 348 -11.67 -9.57 -0.44
C VAL A 348 -10.66 -8.44 -0.25
N GLU A 349 -9.39 -8.72 -0.53
CA GLU A 349 -8.30 -7.74 -0.53
C GLU A 349 -7.54 -7.76 -1.85
N VAL A 350 -7.44 -6.61 -2.49
CA VAL A 350 -6.53 -6.36 -3.61
C VAL A 350 -5.29 -5.63 -3.09
N ILE A 351 -4.13 -6.29 -3.15
CA ILE A 351 -2.86 -5.69 -2.71
C ILE A 351 -2.41 -4.61 -3.70
N GLU A 352 -1.80 -3.55 -3.16
CA GLU A 352 -1.09 -2.54 -3.94
C GLU A 352 -0.15 -3.15 -4.98
N GLY A 353 -0.27 -2.65 -6.21
CA GLY A 353 0.52 -3.10 -7.37
C GLY A 353 -0.18 -4.11 -8.29
N ALA A 354 -1.33 -4.67 -7.91
CA ALA A 354 -2.15 -5.46 -8.82
C ALA A 354 -2.75 -4.59 -9.93
N SER A 355 -2.74 -5.05 -11.17
CA SER A 355 -3.45 -4.41 -12.28
C SER A 355 -4.93 -4.84 -12.32
N CYS A 356 -5.80 -4.08 -12.99
CA CYS A 356 -7.18 -4.52 -13.24
C CYS A 356 -7.20 -5.85 -14.03
N GLY A 357 -6.22 -6.07 -14.91
CA GLY A 357 -6.04 -7.34 -15.60
C GLY A 357 -5.74 -8.50 -14.65
N ASP A 358 -4.92 -8.28 -13.62
CA ASP A 358 -4.60 -9.29 -12.60
C ASP A 358 -5.84 -9.66 -11.78
N ILE A 359 -6.64 -8.66 -11.39
CA ILE A 359 -7.92 -8.87 -10.68
C ILE A 359 -8.88 -9.71 -11.54
N LEU A 360 -9.03 -9.34 -12.81
CA LEU A 360 -9.87 -10.07 -13.75
C LEU A 360 -9.36 -11.50 -13.91
N THR A 361 -8.08 -11.71 -14.16
CA THR A 361 -7.49 -13.05 -14.30
C THR A 361 -7.72 -13.91 -13.06
N ALA A 362 -7.57 -13.34 -11.86
CA ALA A 362 -7.78 -14.06 -10.62
C ALA A 362 -9.22 -14.55 -10.45
N LEU A 363 -10.20 -13.72 -10.79
CA LEU A 363 -11.62 -13.95 -10.48
C LEU A 363 -12.46 -14.42 -11.67
N TRP A 364 -11.88 -14.50 -12.87
CA TRP A 364 -12.63 -14.74 -14.12
C TRP A 364 -13.37 -16.07 -14.15
N GLU A 365 -12.74 -17.13 -13.66
CA GLU A 365 -13.32 -18.47 -13.69
C GLU A 365 -14.63 -18.48 -12.90
N ASP A 366 -14.64 -17.95 -11.68
CA ASP A 366 -15.80 -18.03 -10.80
C ASP A 366 -16.84 -16.93 -11.05
N TYR A 367 -16.41 -15.72 -11.42
CA TYR A 367 -17.27 -14.53 -11.43
C TYR A 367 -17.34 -13.81 -12.77
N GLY A 368 -16.60 -14.30 -13.79
CA GLY A 368 -16.54 -13.65 -15.10
C GLY A 368 -17.88 -13.58 -15.81
N LEU A 369 -18.76 -14.59 -15.64
CA LEU A 369 -20.09 -14.60 -16.23
C LEU A 369 -20.98 -13.49 -15.64
N SER A 370 -21.05 -13.36 -14.32
CA SER A 370 -21.78 -12.29 -13.63
C SER A 370 -21.26 -10.89 -14.01
N ALA A 371 -19.95 -10.76 -14.19
CA ALA A 371 -19.33 -9.51 -14.64
C ALA A 371 -19.72 -9.15 -16.08
N LEU A 372 -19.84 -10.15 -16.98
CA LEU A 372 -20.34 -9.97 -18.35
C LEU A 372 -21.81 -9.54 -18.36
N GLU A 373 -22.65 -10.14 -17.53
CA GLU A 373 -24.08 -9.78 -17.43
C GLU A 373 -24.25 -8.32 -17.00
N SER A 374 -23.41 -7.86 -16.07
CA SER A 374 -23.41 -6.47 -15.58
C SER A 374 -23.11 -5.43 -16.67
N ILE A 375 -22.38 -5.81 -17.73
CA ILE A 375 -22.09 -4.97 -18.90
C ILE A 375 -23.00 -5.28 -20.11
N GLY A 376 -24.13 -5.95 -19.85
CA GLY A 376 -25.16 -6.25 -20.85
C GLY A 376 -24.81 -7.40 -21.80
N ILE A 377 -23.93 -8.33 -21.41
CA ILE A 377 -23.67 -9.58 -22.13
C ILE A 377 -24.24 -10.73 -21.31
N SER A 378 -25.46 -11.18 -21.63
CA SER A 378 -26.17 -12.21 -20.86
C SER A 378 -26.64 -13.38 -21.73
N GLY A 379 -27.06 -14.46 -21.07
CA GLY A 379 -27.52 -15.69 -21.72
C GLY A 379 -26.42 -16.42 -22.50
N ASP A 380 -26.82 -17.20 -23.51
CA ASP A 380 -25.93 -18.08 -24.28
C ASP A 380 -24.71 -17.35 -24.89
N GLU A 381 -24.85 -16.06 -25.23
CA GLU A 381 -23.73 -15.25 -25.73
C GLU A 381 -22.67 -15.04 -24.65
N GLY A 382 -23.09 -14.70 -23.43
CA GLY A 382 -22.21 -14.52 -22.28
C GLY A 382 -21.47 -15.80 -21.92
N GLU A 383 -22.19 -16.93 -21.86
CA GLU A 383 -21.61 -18.24 -21.57
C GLU A 383 -20.53 -18.62 -22.59
N GLN A 384 -20.79 -18.43 -23.88
CA GLN A 384 -19.82 -18.73 -24.93
C GLN A 384 -18.57 -17.84 -24.86
N ILE A 385 -18.75 -16.55 -24.55
CA ILE A 385 -17.64 -15.61 -24.39
C ILE A 385 -16.78 -15.99 -23.19
N TRP A 386 -17.41 -16.26 -22.05
CA TRP A 386 -16.75 -16.69 -20.82
C TRP A 386 -16.00 -18.01 -21.02
N GLU A 387 -16.63 -19.04 -21.57
CA GLU A 387 -16.00 -20.33 -21.86
C GLU A 387 -14.79 -20.20 -22.79
N LYS A 388 -14.90 -19.37 -23.83
CA LYS A 388 -13.82 -19.15 -24.79
C LYS A 388 -12.62 -18.50 -24.14
N GLN A 389 -12.86 -17.54 -23.25
CA GLN A 389 -11.82 -16.87 -22.49
C GLN A 389 -11.17 -17.82 -21.45
N ASN A 390 -11.92 -18.74 -20.85
CA ASN A 390 -11.36 -19.80 -19.99
C ASN A 390 -10.50 -20.81 -20.77
N LYS A 391 -10.98 -21.29 -21.92
CA LYS A 391 -10.27 -22.30 -22.72
C LYS A 391 -9.01 -21.75 -23.40
N LYS A 392 -9.04 -20.49 -23.82
CA LYS A 392 -7.94 -19.81 -24.54
C LYS A 392 -7.80 -18.38 -24.04
N PRO A 393 -7.21 -18.19 -22.84
CA PRO A 393 -7.14 -16.88 -22.21
C PRO A 393 -6.32 -15.91 -23.04
N LYS A 394 -6.90 -14.73 -23.27
CA LYS A 394 -6.22 -13.57 -23.84
C LYS A 394 -6.03 -12.52 -22.75
N PRO A 395 -4.99 -11.67 -22.83
CA PRO A 395 -4.92 -10.49 -21.97
C PRO A 395 -6.21 -9.67 -22.06
N PHE A 396 -6.74 -9.23 -20.91
CA PHE A 396 -8.08 -8.61 -20.84
C PHE A 396 -8.22 -7.35 -21.70
N GLY A 397 -7.20 -6.51 -21.78
CA GLY A 397 -7.21 -5.37 -22.71
C GLY A 397 -7.31 -5.76 -24.19
N THR A 398 -6.84 -6.95 -24.59
CA THR A 398 -7.02 -7.47 -25.98
C THR A 398 -8.38 -8.14 -26.14
N PHE A 399 -8.83 -8.85 -25.10
CA PHE A 399 -10.14 -9.49 -25.06
C PHE A 399 -11.27 -8.46 -25.20
N LEU A 400 -11.26 -7.41 -24.39
CA LEU A 400 -12.28 -6.34 -24.41
C LEU A 400 -12.32 -5.60 -25.76
N LYS A 401 -11.15 -5.21 -26.29
CA LYS A 401 -11.08 -4.63 -27.64
C LYS A 401 -11.65 -5.55 -28.71
N GLY A 402 -11.48 -6.86 -28.54
CA GLY A 402 -12.07 -7.86 -29.42
C GLY A 402 -13.59 -7.94 -29.31
N LEU A 403 -14.15 -7.79 -28.10
CA LEU A 403 -15.59 -7.74 -27.88
C LEU A 403 -16.20 -6.48 -28.49
N ASP A 404 -15.59 -5.32 -28.28
CA ASP A 404 -16.06 -4.05 -28.85
C ASP A 404 -16.07 -4.11 -30.37
N SER A 405 -14.97 -4.58 -30.97
CA SER A 405 -14.88 -4.76 -32.42
C SER A 405 -15.90 -5.76 -32.96
N ALA A 406 -16.19 -6.84 -32.24
CA ALA A 406 -17.20 -7.82 -32.62
C ALA A 406 -18.62 -7.24 -32.55
N ARG A 407 -18.93 -6.49 -31.49
CA ARG A 407 -20.23 -5.79 -31.30
C ARG A 407 -20.45 -4.75 -32.39
N GLU A 408 -19.46 -3.91 -32.68
CA GLU A 408 -19.51 -2.96 -33.79
C GLU A 408 -19.73 -3.66 -35.13
N SER A 409 -18.98 -4.74 -35.39
CA SER A 409 -19.13 -5.54 -36.63
C SER A 409 -20.53 -6.15 -36.75
N ALA A 410 -21.11 -6.66 -35.66
CA ALA A 410 -22.47 -7.20 -35.64
C ALA A 410 -23.52 -6.10 -35.88
N LYS A 411 -23.37 -4.93 -35.24
CA LYS A 411 -24.23 -3.75 -35.46
C LYS A 411 -24.21 -3.37 -36.95
N LEU A 412 -23.03 -3.19 -37.54
CA LEU A 412 -22.88 -2.84 -38.96
C LEU A 412 -23.44 -3.94 -39.88
N THR A 413 -23.24 -5.22 -39.54
CA THR A 413 -23.77 -6.34 -40.33
C THR A 413 -25.30 -6.35 -40.36
N SER A 414 -25.96 -6.05 -39.24
CA SER A 414 -27.43 -5.97 -39.10
C SER A 414 -28.08 -4.78 -39.82
N ARG A 415 -27.27 -3.80 -40.26
CA ARG A 415 -27.77 -2.69 -41.08
C ARG A 415 -28.13 -3.14 -42.50
N PHE A 416 -27.57 -4.23 -43.00
CA PHE A 416 -27.96 -4.77 -44.30
C PHE A 416 -29.12 -5.75 -44.18
N THR A 417 -29.94 -5.81 -45.22
CA THR A 417 -31.14 -6.64 -45.33
C THR A 417 -30.84 -8.07 -45.80
N THR A 418 -29.76 -8.25 -46.56
CA THR A 418 -29.38 -9.50 -47.23
C THR A 418 -28.03 -10.03 -46.75
N LYS A 419 -27.93 -11.34 -46.49
CA LYS A 419 -26.70 -12.04 -46.06
C LYS A 419 -25.81 -12.40 -47.25
N VAL A 420 -24.51 -12.53 -47.01
CA VAL A 420 -23.56 -13.05 -48.01
C VAL A 420 -23.99 -14.46 -48.40
N GLY A 421 -24.05 -14.76 -49.70
CA GLY A 421 -24.49 -16.04 -50.26
C GLY A 421 -26.01 -16.25 -50.27
N GLU A 422 -26.81 -15.28 -49.83
CA GLU A 422 -28.28 -15.34 -49.90
C GLU A 422 -28.80 -15.12 -51.32
N LEU A 423 -28.09 -14.29 -52.10
CA LEU A 423 -28.40 -14.01 -53.50
C LEU A 423 -27.57 -14.93 -54.41
N GLY A 424 -28.22 -15.48 -55.44
CA GLY A 424 -27.56 -16.28 -56.47
C GLY A 424 -27.08 -15.46 -57.67
N GLY A 425 -26.42 -16.13 -58.62
CA GLY A 425 -26.07 -15.55 -59.91
C GLY A 425 -24.94 -14.49 -59.85
N ALA A 426 -24.83 -13.70 -60.92
CA ALA A 426 -23.89 -12.60 -61.02
C ALA A 426 -24.27 -11.45 -60.06
N THR A 427 -25.57 -11.21 -59.81
CA THR A 427 -26.02 -10.24 -58.80
C THR A 427 -25.50 -10.63 -57.42
N GLY A 428 -25.64 -11.90 -57.04
CA GLY A 428 -25.15 -12.42 -55.76
C GLY A 428 -23.64 -12.29 -55.62
N GLN A 429 -22.89 -12.60 -56.69
CA GLN A 429 -21.43 -12.47 -56.69
C GLN A 429 -20.99 -11.00 -56.48
N ILE A 430 -21.63 -10.04 -57.15
CA ILE A 430 -21.33 -8.61 -56.96
C ILE A 430 -21.72 -8.18 -55.54
N HIS A 431 -22.92 -8.54 -55.08
CA HIS A 431 -23.40 -8.25 -53.74
C HIS A 431 -22.42 -8.75 -52.67
N ASP A 432 -21.97 -9.99 -52.77
CA ASP A 432 -21.05 -10.60 -51.82
C ASP A 432 -19.69 -9.90 -51.83
N LEU A 433 -19.15 -9.56 -53.00
CA LEU A 433 -17.91 -8.78 -53.13
C LEU A 433 -18.05 -7.36 -52.55
N VAL A 434 -19.20 -6.70 -52.74
CA VAL A 434 -19.48 -5.39 -52.12
C VAL A 434 -19.53 -5.52 -50.60
N ARG A 435 -20.30 -6.47 -50.05
CA ARG A 435 -20.39 -6.65 -48.58
C ARG A 435 -19.05 -7.02 -47.98
N ILE A 436 -18.29 -7.92 -48.59
CA ILE A 436 -16.95 -8.29 -48.12
C ILE A 436 -15.98 -7.11 -48.23
N GLY A 437 -16.04 -6.33 -49.31
CA GLY A 437 -15.20 -5.15 -49.49
C GLY A 437 -15.46 -4.06 -48.45
N LEU A 438 -16.73 -3.84 -48.11
CA LEU A 438 -17.17 -2.85 -47.13
C LEU A 438 -16.91 -3.29 -45.67
N MET A 439 -17.08 -4.58 -45.36
CA MET A 439 -16.98 -5.10 -43.98
C MET A 439 -15.58 -5.60 -43.63
N ASP A 440 -14.93 -6.35 -44.53
CA ASP A 440 -13.64 -7.01 -44.29
C ASP A 440 -12.46 -6.32 -45.00
N GLY A 441 -12.75 -5.26 -45.76
CA GLY A 441 -11.79 -4.47 -46.51
C GLY A 441 -11.57 -4.92 -47.96
N LEU A 442 -11.30 -3.94 -48.83
CA LEU A 442 -11.15 -4.12 -50.27
C LEU A 442 -10.13 -5.20 -50.66
N GLY A 443 -9.04 -5.36 -49.91
CA GLY A 443 -8.01 -6.35 -50.24
C GLY A 443 -8.47 -7.81 -50.13
N LYS A 444 -9.41 -8.13 -49.24
CA LYS A 444 -9.99 -9.48 -49.12
C LYS A 444 -10.94 -9.76 -50.28
N ALA A 445 -11.81 -8.80 -50.60
CA ALA A 445 -12.71 -8.88 -51.75
C ALA A 445 -11.94 -8.92 -53.07
N GLU A 446 -10.84 -8.19 -53.22
CA GLU A 446 -9.97 -8.21 -54.41
C GLU A 446 -9.39 -9.61 -54.65
N ARG A 447 -8.84 -10.27 -53.61
CA ARG A 447 -8.36 -11.67 -53.73
C ARG A 447 -9.46 -12.64 -54.16
N MET A 448 -10.70 -12.43 -53.70
CA MET A 448 -11.84 -13.25 -54.10
C MET A 448 -12.28 -12.96 -55.53
N ALA A 449 -12.27 -11.70 -55.94
CA ALA A 449 -12.63 -11.26 -57.28
C ALA A 449 -11.65 -11.81 -58.34
N THR A 450 -10.35 -11.88 -58.03
CA THR A 450 -9.31 -12.40 -58.94
C THR A 450 -9.11 -13.91 -58.88
N ALA A 451 -9.87 -14.63 -58.04
CA ALA A 451 -9.83 -16.09 -57.98
C ALA A 451 -10.39 -16.72 -59.26
N ARG A 452 -10.14 -18.02 -59.48
CA ARG A 452 -10.66 -18.73 -60.66
C ARG A 452 -12.20 -18.80 -60.62
N HIS A 453 -12.85 -18.37 -61.71
CA HIS A 453 -14.30 -18.43 -61.88
C HIS A 453 -14.73 -19.69 -62.63
N ASP A 454 -15.91 -20.21 -62.30
CA ASP A 454 -16.52 -21.38 -62.94
C ASP A 454 -17.45 -21.03 -64.11
N SER A 455 -17.70 -19.74 -64.33
CA SER A 455 -18.63 -19.22 -65.34
C SER A 455 -18.23 -17.81 -65.78
N ILE A 456 -18.59 -17.47 -67.03
CA ILE A 456 -18.38 -16.12 -67.60
C ILE A 456 -19.13 -15.06 -66.79
N ASP A 457 -20.31 -15.40 -66.26
CA ASP A 457 -21.13 -14.47 -65.47
C ASP A 457 -20.48 -14.12 -64.12
N LYS A 458 -19.89 -15.09 -63.41
CA LYS A 458 -19.13 -14.80 -62.18
C LYS A 458 -17.82 -14.06 -62.45
N ALA A 459 -17.17 -14.34 -63.58
CA ALA A 459 -15.99 -13.59 -64.03
C ALA A 459 -16.36 -12.14 -64.35
N ALA A 460 -17.47 -11.91 -65.07
CA ALA A 460 -17.99 -10.59 -65.38
C ALA A 460 -18.43 -9.83 -64.12
N ALA A 461 -19.08 -10.50 -63.18
CA ALA A 461 -19.49 -9.94 -61.89
C ALA A 461 -18.28 -9.45 -61.09
N SER A 462 -17.24 -10.28 -61.01
CA SER A 462 -16.00 -9.95 -60.30
C SER A 462 -15.24 -8.80 -60.98
N TRP A 463 -15.23 -8.75 -62.32
CA TRP A 463 -14.64 -7.63 -63.06
C TRP A 463 -15.44 -6.33 -62.89
N ALA A 464 -16.78 -6.40 -62.88
CA ALA A 464 -17.64 -5.24 -62.68
C ALA A 464 -17.42 -4.61 -61.30
N TRP A 465 -17.25 -5.44 -60.27
CA TRP A 465 -16.86 -4.96 -58.93
C TRP A 465 -15.48 -4.29 -58.92
N LEU A 466 -14.46 -4.90 -59.52
CA LEU A 466 -13.10 -4.31 -59.61
C LEU A 466 -13.11 -2.95 -60.32
N LEU A 467 -13.90 -2.80 -61.39
CA LEU A 467 -14.11 -1.53 -62.07
C LEU A 467 -14.83 -0.50 -61.19
N ALA A 468 -15.83 -0.95 -60.43
CA ALA A 468 -16.63 -0.08 -59.58
C ALA A 468 -15.81 0.53 -58.43
N VAL A 469 -14.95 -0.28 -57.78
CA VAL A 469 -14.12 0.15 -56.65
C VAL A 469 -12.74 0.70 -57.06
N GLY A 470 -12.46 0.80 -58.37
CA GLY A 470 -11.20 1.34 -58.89
C GLY A 470 -9.98 0.45 -58.65
N ARG A 471 -10.17 -0.87 -58.62
CA ARG A 471 -9.13 -1.90 -58.36
C ARG A 471 -8.83 -2.78 -59.58
N SER A 472 -9.22 -2.35 -60.78
CA SER A 472 -9.07 -3.15 -62.01
C SER A 472 -7.66 -3.15 -62.61
N THR A 473 -6.85 -2.12 -62.36
CA THR A 473 -5.55 -1.94 -63.02
C THR A 473 -4.58 -3.09 -62.74
N GLY A 474 -4.10 -3.74 -63.80
CA GLY A 474 -3.14 -4.85 -63.71
C GLY A 474 -3.79 -6.21 -63.43
N GLN A 475 -5.12 -6.26 -63.27
CA GLN A 475 -5.88 -7.49 -63.04
C GLN A 475 -6.56 -8.01 -64.32
N GLU A 476 -6.39 -7.34 -65.47
CA GLU A 476 -7.09 -7.64 -66.73
C GLU A 476 -6.81 -9.07 -67.23
N TRP A 477 -5.61 -9.59 -66.98
CA TRP A 477 -5.16 -10.90 -67.46
C TRP A 477 -5.88 -12.07 -66.76
N HIS A 478 -6.55 -11.82 -65.63
CA HIS A 478 -7.37 -12.82 -64.93
C HIS A 478 -8.72 -13.07 -65.63
N PHE A 479 -9.14 -12.20 -66.55
CA PHE A 479 -10.50 -12.20 -67.10
C PHE A 479 -10.50 -12.25 -68.64
N ASP A 480 -11.38 -13.08 -69.19
CA ASP A 480 -11.59 -13.17 -70.64
C ASP A 480 -12.20 -11.86 -71.20
N GLY A 481 -12.00 -11.60 -72.50
CA GLY A 481 -12.57 -10.44 -73.19
C GLY A 481 -14.09 -10.36 -73.09
N ASP A 482 -14.79 -11.49 -73.18
CA ASP A 482 -16.26 -11.53 -73.12
C ASP A 482 -16.77 -11.16 -71.71
N ALA A 483 -16.09 -11.66 -70.67
CA ALA A 483 -16.41 -11.31 -69.29
C ALA A 483 -16.19 -9.80 -69.03
N ARG A 484 -15.09 -9.23 -69.55
CA ARG A 484 -14.79 -7.80 -69.40
C ARG A 484 -15.78 -6.91 -70.16
N ASN A 485 -16.20 -7.32 -71.35
CA ASN A 485 -17.23 -6.61 -72.12
C ASN A 485 -18.57 -6.59 -71.37
N ARG A 486 -19.01 -7.75 -70.87
CA ARG A 486 -20.26 -7.89 -70.13
C ARG A 486 -20.27 -7.07 -68.83
N ALA A 487 -19.18 -7.13 -68.08
CA ALA A 487 -18.97 -6.37 -66.86
C ALA A 487 -19.04 -4.85 -67.03
N THR A 488 -18.70 -4.33 -68.22
CA THR A 488 -18.79 -2.89 -68.51
C THR A 488 -20.24 -2.41 -68.43
N ALA A 489 -21.22 -3.24 -68.82
CA ALA A 489 -22.64 -2.93 -68.69
C ALA A 489 -23.11 -2.89 -67.23
N TRP A 490 -22.49 -3.69 -66.36
CA TRP A 490 -22.87 -3.82 -64.94
C TRP A 490 -22.17 -2.81 -64.03
N MET A 491 -21.12 -2.14 -64.53
CA MET A 491 -20.26 -1.26 -63.75
C MET A 491 -21.03 -0.15 -63.02
N ASN A 492 -21.97 0.52 -63.67
CA ASN A 492 -22.68 1.65 -63.07
C ASN A 492 -23.61 1.21 -61.94
N ALA A 493 -24.44 0.19 -62.15
CA ALA A 493 -25.26 -0.38 -61.09
C ALA A 493 -24.41 -0.95 -59.93
N THR A 494 -23.24 -1.51 -60.24
CA THR A 494 -22.29 -1.96 -59.21
C THR A 494 -21.73 -0.79 -58.40
N LYS A 495 -21.40 0.34 -59.03
CA LYS A 495 -20.98 1.58 -58.33
C LYS A 495 -22.09 2.13 -57.45
N GLU A 496 -23.32 2.13 -57.93
CA GLU A 496 -24.48 2.56 -57.15
C GLU A 496 -24.70 1.66 -55.93
N LEU A 497 -24.56 0.34 -56.09
CA LEU A 497 -24.64 -0.59 -54.96
C LEU A 497 -23.53 -0.35 -53.93
N VAL A 498 -22.27 -0.18 -54.37
CA VAL A 498 -21.16 0.18 -53.48
C VAL A 498 -21.48 1.45 -52.70
N LYS A 499 -21.91 2.51 -53.40
CA LYS A 499 -22.25 3.80 -52.80
C LYS A 499 -23.41 3.70 -51.80
N SER A 500 -24.46 2.96 -52.14
CA SER A 500 -25.58 2.70 -51.23
C SER A 500 -25.10 1.97 -49.96
N GLY A 501 -24.17 1.02 -50.10
CA GLY A 501 -23.56 0.32 -48.97
C GLY A 501 -22.70 1.22 -48.09
N GLU A 502 -21.89 2.10 -48.68
CA GLU A 502 -21.09 3.10 -47.95
C GLU A 502 -21.98 4.07 -47.16
N ASN A 503 -23.06 4.56 -47.78
CA ASN A 503 -24.03 5.44 -47.14
C ASN A 503 -24.75 4.73 -45.98
N LEU A 504 -25.13 3.46 -46.15
CA LEU A 504 -25.79 2.66 -45.11
C LEU A 504 -24.88 2.42 -43.89
N LEU A 505 -23.57 2.28 -44.10
CA LEU A 505 -22.60 2.13 -43.02
C LEU A 505 -22.28 3.44 -42.31
N SER A 506 -22.31 4.57 -43.03
CA SER A 506 -21.95 5.89 -42.49
C SER A 506 -23.12 6.74 -41.98
N CYS A 507 -24.37 6.31 -42.20
CA CYS A 507 -25.54 7.08 -41.76
C CYS A 507 -25.78 6.99 -40.25
N GLU A 508 -26.49 8.00 -39.73
CA GLU A 508 -27.01 8.04 -38.36
C GLU A 508 -28.10 6.97 -38.16
N ASP A 509 -28.29 6.50 -36.92
CA ASP A 509 -29.19 5.39 -36.60
C ASP A 509 -30.66 5.66 -37.00
N ASN A 510 -31.10 6.92 -37.04
CA ASN A 510 -32.45 7.32 -37.47
C ASN A 510 -32.66 7.29 -39.00
N GLN A 511 -31.59 7.27 -39.80
CA GLN A 511 -31.63 7.22 -41.28
C GLN A 511 -31.51 5.79 -41.83
N VAL A 512 -31.18 4.82 -40.98
CA VAL A 512 -31.00 3.41 -41.37
C VAL A 512 -32.20 2.84 -42.15
N PRO A 513 -33.48 3.09 -41.80
CA PRO A 513 -34.60 2.55 -42.56
C PRO A 513 -34.66 3.05 -44.01
N GLU A 514 -34.33 4.33 -44.25
CA GLU A 514 -34.30 4.92 -45.58
C GLU A 514 -33.12 4.38 -46.40
N MET A 515 -31.93 4.28 -45.78
CA MET A 515 -30.75 3.75 -46.44
C MET A 515 -30.86 2.24 -46.74
N LYS A 516 -31.57 1.47 -45.90
CA LYS A 516 -31.91 0.07 -46.18
C LYS A 516 -32.73 -0.05 -47.46
N LYS A 517 -33.72 0.81 -47.64
CA LYS A 517 -34.52 0.85 -48.88
C LYS A 517 -33.65 1.20 -50.10
N SER A 518 -32.77 2.18 -49.98
CA SER A 518 -31.82 2.54 -51.05
C SER A 518 -30.88 1.40 -51.41
N TRP A 519 -30.45 0.61 -50.43
CA TRP A 519 -29.65 -0.60 -50.64
C TRP A 519 -30.44 -1.68 -51.39
N ASP A 520 -31.67 -1.97 -50.96
CA ASP A 520 -32.55 -2.94 -51.62
C ASP A 520 -32.90 -2.51 -53.06
N ASP A 521 -33.18 -1.24 -53.28
CA ASP A 521 -33.46 -0.67 -54.60
C ASP A 521 -32.25 -0.78 -55.53
N ALA A 522 -31.02 -0.58 -55.00
CA ALA A 522 -29.78 -0.76 -55.75
C ALA A 522 -29.53 -2.23 -56.11
N ILE A 523 -29.84 -3.18 -55.21
CA ILE A 523 -29.81 -4.62 -55.54
C ILE A 523 -30.82 -4.93 -56.64
N ALA A 524 -32.03 -4.41 -56.56
CA ALA A 524 -33.07 -4.64 -57.56
C ALA A 524 -32.74 -4.00 -58.92
N GLN A 525 -32.04 -2.86 -58.94
CA GLN A 525 -31.53 -2.26 -60.18
C GLN A 525 -30.39 -3.09 -60.77
N LEU A 526 -29.43 -3.52 -59.96
CA LEU A 526 -28.33 -4.38 -60.39
C LEU A 526 -28.86 -5.69 -61.01
N ARG A 527 -29.83 -6.32 -60.35
CA ARG A 527 -30.49 -7.54 -60.82
C ARG A 527 -31.15 -7.36 -62.20
N ARG A 528 -31.82 -6.22 -62.42
CA ARG A 528 -32.42 -5.85 -63.71
C ARG A 528 -31.37 -5.63 -64.80
N ASP A 529 -30.26 -4.95 -64.49
CA ASP A 529 -29.20 -4.65 -65.44
C ASP A 529 -28.41 -5.90 -65.87
N ILE A 530 -28.34 -6.89 -64.98
CA ILE A 530 -27.74 -8.20 -65.26
C ILE A 530 -28.69 -9.09 -66.08
N GLY A 531 -30.00 -8.85 -66.00
CA GLY A 531 -31.02 -9.65 -66.67
C GLY A 531 -31.44 -10.91 -65.89
N GLU A 532 -31.21 -10.91 -64.57
CA GLU A 532 -31.65 -11.97 -63.67
C GLU A 532 -33.03 -11.60 -63.11
N ASN A 533 -34.10 -12.36 -63.40
CA ASN A 533 -35.43 -12.11 -62.82
C ASN A 533 -35.59 -12.71 -61.44
#